data_AF-A0A1F5QSQ7-F1
#
_entry.id   AF-A0A1F5QSQ7-F1
#
_cell.length_a   1.000
_cell.length_b   1.000
_cell.length_c   1.000
_cell.angle_alpha   90.00
_cell.angle_beta   90.00
_cell.angle_gamma   90.00
#
_symmetry.space_group_name_H-M   'P 1'
#
loop_
_entity.id
_entity.type
_entity.pdbx_description
1 polymer ?
#
loop_
_entity_poly.entity_id
_entity_poly.type
_entity_poly.pdbx_seq_one_letter_code
_entity_poly.pdbx_strand_id
1 'polypeptide(L)'
;MSTEIDHDAVMRALQEMEDAPPFHIAIDPLMLFFVVGQCQLALRHPENTGPSAAAAREFINQVRDTLFTDPVLLEILRQGDDPEYDVTTDESASPMMPERRCRVCGCTDEAGCRPACYWVAPDLCSACLPAAQRVTRL
;
A
#
# COMPACT_ATOMS: atom_id res chain seq x y z
N MET A 1 25.40 7.28 10.56
CA MET A 1 26.28 7.44 9.39
C MET A 1 25.39 7.77 8.22
N SER A 2 25.26 9.06 7.87
CA SER A 2 24.54 9.47 6.68
C SER A 2 25.47 9.27 5.50
N THR A 3 25.12 8.41 4.55
CA THR A 3 25.89 8.23 3.32
C THR A 3 25.68 9.48 2.49
N GLU A 4 26.71 10.32 2.38
CA GLU A 4 26.69 11.46 1.50
C GLU A 4 26.61 10.95 0.06
N ILE A 5 25.53 11.30 -0.65
CA ILE A 5 25.31 10.83 -2.03
C ILE A 5 26.19 11.68 -2.95
N ASP A 6 27.07 11.01 -3.71
CA ASP A 6 27.90 11.65 -4.73
C ASP A 6 27.01 12.21 -5.86
N HIS A 7 26.87 13.53 -5.88
CA HIS A 7 26.06 14.26 -6.86
C HIS A 7 26.49 13.96 -8.31
N ASP A 8 27.79 13.84 -8.58
CA ASP A 8 28.28 13.58 -9.93
C ASP A 8 27.93 12.16 -10.38
N ALA A 9 27.92 11.20 -9.45
CA ALA A 9 27.44 9.86 -9.72
C ALA A 9 25.93 9.83 -10.02
N VAL A 10 25.12 10.61 -9.28
CA VAL A 10 23.67 10.74 -9.55
C VAL A 10 23.43 11.32 -10.94
N MET A 11 24.11 12.42 -11.29
CA MET A 11 23.92 13.06 -12.60
C MET A 11 24.32 12.15 -13.76
N ARG A 12 25.41 11.38 -13.61
CA ARG A 12 25.78 10.35 -14.62
C ARG A 12 24.71 9.27 -14.76
N ALA A 13 24.18 8.76 -13.65
CA ALA A 13 23.14 7.74 -13.69
C ALA A 13 21.84 8.23 -14.33
N LEU A 14 21.45 9.49 -14.06
CA LEU A 14 20.29 10.11 -14.69
C LEU A 14 20.48 10.26 -16.21
N GLN A 15 21.67 10.67 -16.65
CA GLN A 15 22.00 10.74 -18.09
C GLN A 15 21.94 9.37 -18.76
N GLU A 16 22.49 8.34 -18.13
CA GLU A 16 22.43 6.96 -18.64
C GLU A 16 20.98 6.45 -18.75
N MET A 17 20.11 6.83 -17.82
CA MET A 17 18.67 6.52 -17.90
C MET A 17 17.97 7.28 -19.03
N GLU A 18 18.35 8.54 -19.27
CA GLU A 18 17.80 9.35 -20.37
C GLU A 18 18.19 8.80 -21.74
N ASP A 19 19.43 8.31 -21.87
CA ASP A 19 19.96 7.73 -23.11
C ASP A 19 19.50 6.27 -23.34
N ALA A 20 18.86 5.65 -22.34
CA ALA A 20 18.40 4.27 -22.43
C ALA A 20 17.28 4.12 -23.49
N PRO A 21 17.24 2.99 -24.23
CA PRO A 21 16.17 2.75 -25.17
C PRO A 21 14.82 2.72 -24.45
N PRO A 22 13.76 3.30 -25.05
CA PRO A 22 12.44 3.32 -24.42
C PRO A 22 11.94 1.90 -24.23
N PHE A 23 11.36 1.63 -23.07
CA PHE A 23 10.60 0.42 -22.81
C PHE A 23 9.12 0.75 -22.74
N HIS A 24 8.28 -0.16 -23.23
CA HIS A 24 6.83 0.00 -23.21
C HIS A 24 6.25 -0.74 -22.01
N ILE A 25 5.50 -0.03 -21.17
CA ILE A 25 4.71 -0.63 -20.11
C ILE A 25 3.31 -0.88 -20.68
N ALA A 26 2.87 -2.14 -20.71
CA ALA A 26 1.49 -2.46 -21.01
C ALA A 26 0.62 -2.11 -19.79
N ILE A 27 -0.25 -1.11 -19.94
CA ILE A 27 -1.17 -0.67 -18.90
C ILE A 27 -2.57 -0.70 -19.48
N ASP A 28 -3.47 -1.42 -18.82
CA ASP A 28 -4.90 -1.36 -19.15
C ASP A 28 -5.55 -0.10 -18.52
N PRO A 29 -6.69 0.37 -19.06
CA PRO A 29 -7.33 1.60 -18.58
C PRO A 29 -7.73 1.57 -17.10
N LEU A 30 -8.06 0.39 -16.55
CA LEU A 30 -8.46 0.26 -15.15
C LEU A 30 -7.24 0.37 -14.24
N MET A 31 -6.12 -0.25 -14.61
CA MET A 31 -4.85 -0.04 -13.91
C MET A 31 -4.45 1.44 -13.94
N LEU A 32 -4.58 2.11 -15.09
CA LEU A 32 -4.27 3.53 -15.20
C LEU A 32 -5.14 4.40 -14.30
N PHE A 33 -6.43 4.10 -14.22
CA PHE A 33 -7.37 4.75 -13.30
C PHE A 33 -6.89 4.64 -11.84
N PHE A 34 -6.43 3.46 -11.41
CA PHE A 34 -5.87 3.29 -10.07
C PHE A 34 -4.57 4.08 -9.85
N VAL A 35 -3.68 4.12 -10.85
CA VAL A 35 -2.44 4.90 -10.77
C VAL A 35 -2.74 6.40 -10.60
N VAL A 36 -3.72 6.93 -11.34
CA VAL A 36 -4.18 8.31 -11.17
C VAL A 36 -4.66 8.56 -9.74
N GLY A 37 -5.50 7.68 -9.19
CA GLY A 37 -5.96 7.81 -7.81
C GLY A 37 -4.82 7.81 -6.77
N GLN A 38 -3.78 6.99 -6.98
CA GLN A 38 -2.60 6.99 -6.12
C GLN A 38 -1.82 8.32 -6.21
N CYS A 39 -1.66 8.89 -7.41
CA CYS A 39 -1.05 10.20 -7.57
C CYS A 39 -1.86 11.31 -6.88
N GLN A 40 -3.19 11.29 -7.01
CA GLN A 40 -4.08 12.26 -6.36
C GLN A 40 -3.94 12.20 -4.84
N LEU A 41 -3.94 10.99 -4.26
CA LEU A 41 -3.75 10.80 -2.82
C LEU A 41 -2.37 11.27 -2.36
N ALA A 42 -1.31 10.92 -3.09
CA ALA A 42 0.05 11.34 -2.74
C ALA A 42 0.19 12.86 -2.76
N LEU A 43 -0.45 13.53 -3.72
CA LEU A 43 -0.42 15.00 -3.86
C LEU A 43 -1.20 15.72 -2.75
N ARG A 44 -1.93 15.02 -1.88
CA ARG A 44 -2.53 15.59 -0.66
C ARG A 44 -1.54 15.86 0.44
N HIS A 45 -0.40 15.17 0.46
CA HIS A 45 0.58 15.36 1.51
C HIS A 45 1.24 16.73 1.37
N PRO A 46 1.25 17.58 2.43
CA PRO A 46 1.72 18.97 2.33
C PRO A 46 3.19 19.09 1.93
N GLU A 47 3.99 18.06 2.20
CA GLU A 47 5.41 18.02 1.83
C GLU A 47 5.66 17.47 0.41
N ASN A 48 4.63 16.93 -0.26
CA ASN A 48 4.75 16.43 -1.63
C ASN A 48 4.77 17.61 -2.61
N THR A 49 5.98 18.16 -2.80
CA THR A 49 6.25 19.37 -3.56
C THR A 49 7.40 19.15 -4.56
N GLY A 50 7.69 20.17 -5.36
CA GLY A 50 8.82 20.14 -6.30
C GLY A 50 8.54 19.41 -7.62
N PRO A 51 9.59 19.06 -8.38
CA PRO A 51 9.46 18.57 -9.75
C PRO A 51 8.63 17.30 -9.89
N SER A 52 8.78 16.35 -8.96
CA SER A 52 8.01 15.10 -8.99
C SER A 52 6.51 15.34 -8.77
N ALA A 53 6.15 16.28 -7.90
CA ALA A 53 4.75 16.66 -7.70
C ALA A 53 4.16 17.34 -8.96
N ALA A 54 4.96 18.15 -9.66
CA ALA A 54 4.56 18.76 -10.93
C ALA A 54 4.33 17.71 -12.02
N ALA A 55 5.26 16.75 -12.16
CA ALA A 55 5.14 15.65 -13.12
C ALA A 55 3.89 14.78 -12.85
N ALA A 56 3.59 14.49 -11.59
CA ALA A 56 2.36 13.77 -11.22
C ALA A 56 1.10 14.55 -11.63
N ARG A 57 1.08 15.88 -11.45
CA ARG A 57 -0.05 16.73 -11.86
C ARG A 57 -0.24 16.73 -13.38
N GLU A 58 0.86 16.84 -14.14
CA GLU A 58 0.84 16.79 -15.60
C GLU A 58 0.34 15.44 -16.10
N PHE A 59 0.84 14.35 -15.52
CA PHE A 59 0.37 13.00 -15.83
C PHE A 59 -1.14 12.84 -15.61
N ILE A 60 -1.67 13.26 -14.45
CA ILE A 60 -3.11 13.21 -14.15
C ILE A 60 -3.92 13.97 -15.22
N ASN A 61 -3.49 15.19 -15.59
CA ASN A 61 -4.16 16.01 -16.59
C ASN A 61 -4.15 15.32 -17.96
N GLN A 62 -3.00 14.83 -18.40
CA GLN A 62 -2.89 14.16 -19.70
C GLN A 62 -3.78 12.92 -19.78
N VAL A 63 -3.80 12.11 -18.74
CA VAL A 63 -4.63 10.91 -18.68
C VAL A 63 -6.12 11.28 -18.70
N ARG A 64 -6.53 12.30 -17.93
CA ARG A 64 -7.89 12.82 -17.90
C ARG A 64 -8.34 13.31 -19.27
N ASP A 65 -7.53 14.14 -19.92
CA ASP A 65 -7.88 14.80 -21.19
C ASP A 65 -7.85 13.83 -22.38
N THR A 66 -7.05 12.77 -22.31
CA THR A 66 -6.80 11.87 -23.45
C THR A 66 -7.59 10.58 -23.39
N LEU A 67 -7.76 10.00 -22.20
CA LEU A 67 -8.22 8.61 -22.06
C LEU A 67 -9.59 8.50 -21.39
N PHE A 68 -9.94 9.42 -20.49
CA PHE A 68 -11.21 9.39 -19.79
C PHE A 68 -12.20 10.37 -20.41
N THR A 69 -13.11 9.85 -21.23
CA THR A 69 -14.20 10.66 -21.85
C THR A 69 -15.56 10.42 -21.21
N ASP A 70 -15.68 9.39 -20.38
CA ASP A 70 -16.93 9.07 -19.68
C ASP A 70 -17.19 10.09 -18.55
N PRO A 71 -18.35 10.77 -18.53
CA PRO A 71 -18.66 11.78 -17.54
C PRO A 71 -18.65 11.27 -16.08
N VAL A 72 -19.01 10.00 -15.86
CA VAL A 72 -19.02 9.40 -14.53
C VAL A 72 -17.59 9.22 -14.03
N LEU A 73 -16.70 8.70 -14.89
CA LEU A 73 -15.29 8.55 -14.54
C LEU A 73 -14.60 9.90 -14.33
N LEU A 74 -14.91 10.90 -15.15
CA LEU A 74 -14.39 12.25 -14.98
C LEU A 74 -14.82 12.88 -13.65
N GLU A 75 -16.07 12.68 -13.24
CA GLU A 75 -16.54 13.15 -11.93
C GLU A 75 -15.84 12.44 -10.78
N ILE A 76 -15.61 11.12 -10.87
CA ILE A 76 -14.87 10.37 -9.84
C ILE A 76 -13.43 10.90 -9.73
N LEU A 77 -12.76 11.17 -10.86
CA LEU A 77 -11.42 11.75 -10.84
C LEU A 77 -11.41 13.16 -10.24
N ARG A 78 -12.43 13.99 -10.52
CA ARG A 78 -12.58 15.31 -9.89
C ARG A 78 -12.73 15.17 -8.36
N GLN A 79 -13.54 14.22 -7.90
CA GLN A 79 -13.73 13.94 -6.46
C GLN A 79 -12.41 13.53 -5.80
N GLY A 80 -11.56 12.76 -6.48
CA GLY A 80 -10.22 12.43 -5.98
C GLY A 80 -9.33 13.66 -5.69
N ASP A 81 -9.57 14.79 -6.36
CA ASP A 81 -8.88 16.07 -6.14
C ASP A 81 -9.60 16.99 -5.14
N ASP A 82 -10.75 16.59 -4.60
CA ASP A 82 -11.57 17.41 -3.70
C ASP A 82 -11.64 16.83 -2.26
N PRO A 83 -11.05 17.49 -1.25
CA PRO A 83 -11.04 16.98 0.13
C PRO A 83 -12.43 16.78 0.76
N GLU A 84 -13.48 17.38 0.18
CA GLU A 84 -14.87 17.13 0.61
C GLU A 84 -15.25 15.64 0.49
N TYR A 85 -14.62 14.93 -0.44
CA TYR A 85 -14.90 13.52 -0.74
C TYR A 85 -13.92 12.56 -0.08
N ASP A 86 -13.02 13.08 0.78
CA ASP A 86 -12.10 12.23 1.53
C ASP A 86 -12.90 11.34 2.50
N VAL A 87 -12.75 10.03 2.36
CA VAL A 87 -13.30 9.08 3.32
C VAL A 87 -12.40 9.12 4.55
N THR A 88 -12.76 9.96 5.53
CA THR A 88 -12.22 9.84 6.88
C THR A 88 -12.73 8.52 7.43
N THR A 89 -11.94 7.46 7.30
CA THR A 89 -12.17 6.29 8.15
C THR A 89 -12.09 6.81 9.56
N ASP A 90 -13.22 6.82 10.26
CA ASP A 90 -13.22 6.88 11.71
C ASP A 90 -12.17 5.84 12.14
N GLU A 91 -11.03 6.26 12.70
CA GLU A 91 -10.00 5.31 13.18
C GLU A 91 -10.60 4.32 14.21
N SER A 92 -11.78 4.67 14.75
CA SER A 92 -12.63 3.83 15.60
C SER A 92 -13.36 2.68 14.89
N ALA A 93 -13.31 2.60 13.55
CA ALA A 93 -14.03 1.62 12.74
C ALA A 93 -13.13 0.70 11.90
N SER A 94 -11.82 0.65 12.17
CA SER A 94 -11.12 -0.61 11.92
C SER A 94 -11.70 -1.59 12.94
N PRO A 95 -12.43 -2.66 12.55
CA PRO A 95 -12.78 -3.68 13.51
C PRO A 95 -11.44 -4.18 14.05
N MET A 96 -11.07 -3.78 15.27
CA MET A 96 -9.93 -4.33 15.97
C MET A 96 -10.15 -5.84 15.90
N MET A 97 -9.43 -6.51 15.00
CA MET A 97 -9.54 -7.95 14.93
C MET A 97 -9.15 -8.42 16.31
N PRO A 98 -10.02 -9.17 17.01
CA PRO A 98 -9.74 -9.56 18.38
C PRO A 98 -8.40 -10.28 18.41
N GLU A 99 -7.51 -9.82 19.29
CA GLU A 99 -6.17 -10.38 19.46
C GLU A 99 -6.28 -11.91 19.61
N ARG A 100 -5.64 -12.66 18.70
CA ARG A 100 -5.68 -14.12 18.75
C ARG A 100 -4.85 -14.62 19.91
N ARG A 101 -5.43 -15.53 20.70
CA ARG A 101 -4.79 -16.10 21.89
C ARG A 101 -4.92 -17.61 21.92
N CYS A 102 -3.81 -18.32 22.11
CA CYS A 102 -3.85 -19.77 22.24
C CYS A 102 -4.55 -20.17 23.54
N ARG A 103 -5.61 -20.98 23.45
CA ARG A 103 -6.41 -21.46 24.58
C ARG A 103 -5.62 -22.30 25.59
N VAL A 104 -4.43 -22.77 25.23
CA VAL A 104 -3.60 -23.62 26.09
C VAL A 104 -2.45 -22.85 26.74
N CYS A 105 -1.65 -22.11 25.96
CA CYS A 105 -0.45 -21.43 26.48
C CYS A 105 -0.57 -19.91 26.53
N GLY A 106 -1.62 -19.32 25.94
CA GLY A 106 -1.84 -17.88 25.92
C GLY A 106 -0.95 -17.08 24.97
N CYS A 107 -0.15 -17.72 24.11
CA CYS A 107 0.64 -17.00 23.09
C CYS A 107 -0.27 -16.19 22.16
N THR A 108 0.28 -15.13 21.59
CA THR A 108 -0.40 -14.21 20.68
C THR A 108 0.42 -14.03 19.39
N ASP A 109 -0.11 -13.26 18.43
CA ASP A 109 0.63 -12.93 17.19
C ASP A 109 1.95 -12.19 17.48
N GLU A 110 1.98 -11.36 18.52
CA GLU A 110 3.16 -10.57 18.91
C GLU A 110 4.06 -11.28 19.94
N ALA A 111 3.51 -12.26 20.68
CA ALA A 111 4.21 -12.98 21.75
C ALA A 111 4.09 -14.50 21.57
N GLY A 112 4.88 -15.05 20.64
CA GLY A 112 4.93 -16.48 20.32
C GLY A 112 5.62 -17.36 21.38
N CYS A 113 5.40 -18.68 21.29
CA CYS A 113 6.06 -19.67 22.15
C CYS A 113 7.59 -19.74 21.93
N ARG A 114 8.27 -20.46 22.84
CA ARG A 114 9.66 -20.91 22.67
C ARG A 114 9.74 -22.43 22.83
N PRO A 115 10.15 -23.21 21.81
CA PRO A 115 10.46 -22.77 20.44
C PRO A 115 9.24 -22.14 19.74
N ALA A 116 9.50 -21.39 18.67
CA ALA A 116 8.47 -20.65 17.94
C ALA A 116 7.32 -21.56 17.47
N CYS A 117 6.10 -21.06 17.57
CA CYS A 117 4.88 -21.73 17.13
C CYS A 117 4.20 -20.99 15.97
N TYR A 118 3.18 -21.60 15.40
CA TYR A 118 2.28 -21.00 14.41
C TYR A 118 0.83 -21.39 14.74
N TRP A 119 -0.16 -20.67 14.21
CA TRP A 119 -1.57 -20.98 14.44
C TRP A 119 -2.02 -22.20 13.62
N VAL A 120 -2.68 -23.15 14.27
CA VAL A 120 -3.32 -24.32 13.61
C VAL A 120 -4.85 -24.21 13.63
N ALA A 121 -5.40 -23.34 14.49
CA ALA A 121 -6.80 -22.96 14.55
C ALA A 121 -6.91 -21.53 15.13
N PRO A 122 -8.10 -20.88 15.08
CA PRO A 122 -8.27 -19.48 15.53
C PRO A 122 -7.78 -19.19 16.97
N ASP A 123 -7.80 -20.20 17.84
CA ASP A 123 -7.44 -20.12 19.26
C ASP A 123 -6.43 -21.21 19.67
N LEU A 124 -5.68 -21.81 18.75
CA LEU A 124 -4.72 -22.89 19.08
C LEU A 124 -3.43 -22.78 18.27
N CYS A 125 -2.30 -22.78 18.97
CA CYS A 125 -0.98 -22.83 18.35
C CYS A 125 -0.47 -24.27 18.17
N SER A 126 0.45 -24.45 17.21
CA SER A 126 1.05 -25.73 16.85
C SER A 126 1.82 -26.39 17.98
N ALA A 127 2.44 -25.60 18.87
CA ALA A 127 3.13 -26.11 20.06
C ALA A 127 2.17 -26.81 21.04
N CYS A 128 0.91 -26.36 21.09
CA CYS A 128 -0.10 -26.90 22.00
C CYS A 128 -1.04 -27.93 21.36
N LEU A 129 -0.92 -28.18 20.06
CA LEU A 129 -1.73 -29.17 19.34
C LEU A 129 -1.69 -30.57 20.01
N PRO A 130 -0.52 -31.11 20.43
CA PRO A 130 -0.49 -32.41 21.10
C PRO A 130 -1.26 -32.44 22.41
N ALA A 131 -1.24 -31.34 23.18
CA ALA A 131 -1.98 -31.24 24.43
C ALA A 131 -3.50 -31.15 24.18
N ALA A 132 -3.90 -30.35 23.18
CA ALA A 132 -5.30 -30.21 22.81
C ALA A 132 -5.93 -31.54 22.32
N GLN A 133 -5.18 -32.34 21.54
CA GLN A 133 -5.65 -33.63 21.03
C GLN A 133 -5.89 -34.69 22.11
N ARG A 134 -5.21 -34.58 23.27
CA ARG A 134 -5.41 -35.53 24.38
C ARG A 134 -6.74 -35.30 25.10
N VAL A 135 -7.26 -34.07 25.07
CA VAL A 135 -8.51 -33.70 25.75
C VAL A 135 -9.74 -34.03 24.88
N THR A 136 -9.60 -34.04 23.55
CA THR A 136 -10.71 -34.30 22.61
C THR A 136 -10.87 -35.75 22.16
N ARG A 137 -9.96 -36.65 22.50
CA ARG A 137 -10.14 -38.09 22.25
C ARG A 137 -10.94 -38.74 23.40
N LEU A 138 -12.25 -38.82 23.24
CA LEU A 138 -13.07 -39.89 23.83
C LEU A 138 -13.06 -41.10 22.91
#